data_AF-K9YFV3-F1
#
_entry.id   AF-K9YFV3-F1
#
_cell.length_a   1.000
_cell.length_b   1.000
_cell.length_c   1.000
_cell.angle_alpha   90.00
_cell.angle_beta   90.00
_cell.angle_gamma   90.00
#
_symmetry.space_group_name_H-M   'P 1'
#
loop_
_entity.id
_entity.type
_entity.pdbx_description
1 polymer ?
#
loop_
_entity_poly.entity_id
_entity_poly.type
_entity_poly.pdbx_seq_one_letter_code
_entity_poly.pdbx_strand_id
1 'polypeptide(L)'
;MSEFLQSCVSLEEARSAIAHLLEPLFELSTEQNNNLTTAKRQLARNVAEQISLAFSNLRLQEELQHQSIRDDLTGLYNRRYLEEALEREMERAQRTQKSLGLIMLDVDHFKQFNDTWGHAAGDEVLQAVGQFLIQGVIS
;
A
#
# COMPACT_ATOMS: atom_id res chain seq x y z
N MET A 1 -0.34 13.67 -17.37
CA MET A 1 -0.09 14.92 -16.60
C MET A 1 -0.64 14.83 -15.17
N SER A 2 -1.81 14.22 -14.97
CA SER A 2 -2.42 14.00 -13.64
C SER A 2 -1.63 13.03 -12.74
N GLU A 3 -1.15 11.88 -13.23
CA GLU A 3 -0.34 10.95 -12.41
C GLU A 3 1.00 11.54 -11.95
N PHE A 4 1.63 12.36 -12.79
CA PHE A 4 2.88 13.05 -12.43
C PHE A 4 2.64 14.09 -11.33
N LEU A 5 1.50 14.78 -11.37
CA LEU A 5 1.07 15.70 -10.32
C LEU A 5 0.72 14.95 -9.03
N GLN A 6 0.08 13.79 -9.13
CA GLN A 6 -0.32 12.97 -7.98
C GLN A 6 0.88 12.32 -7.28
N SER A 7 1.89 11.90 -8.06
CA SER A 7 3.19 11.47 -7.52
C SER A 7 4.01 12.62 -6.94
N CYS A 8 3.87 13.85 -7.46
CA CYS A 8 4.51 15.03 -6.87
C CYS A 8 3.86 15.46 -5.55
N VAL A 9 2.53 15.36 -5.43
CA VAL A 9 1.78 15.67 -4.21
C VAL A 9 2.16 14.72 -3.08
N SER A 10 2.23 13.41 -3.34
CA SER A 10 2.65 12.44 -2.31
C SER A 10 4.12 12.60 -1.90
N LEU A 11 5.01 13.03 -2.80
CA LEU A 11 6.39 13.39 -2.48
C LEU A 11 6.49 14.67 -1.65
N GLU A 12 5.61 15.65 -1.89
CA GLU A 12 5.57 16.91 -1.14
C GLU A 12 4.97 16.74 0.26
N GLU A 13 3.95 15.90 0.39
CA GLU A 13 3.38 15.46 1.67
C GLU A 13 4.39 14.65 2.48
N ALA A 14 5.10 13.70 1.85
CA ALA A 14 6.18 12.97 2.50
C ALA A 14 7.32 13.90 2.94
N ARG A 15 7.69 14.88 2.10
CA ARG A 15 8.70 15.89 2.44
C ARG A 15 8.25 16.80 3.58
N SER A 16 6.98 17.16 3.63
CA SER A 16 6.38 17.96 4.72
C SER A 16 6.32 17.16 6.02
N ALA A 17 5.91 15.90 5.98
CA ALA A 17 5.90 15.00 7.13
C ALA A 17 7.32 14.82 7.69
N ILE A 18 8.31 14.57 6.83
CA ILE A 18 9.72 14.49 7.19
C ILE A 18 10.20 15.81 7.81
N ALA A 19 9.84 16.96 7.25
CA ALA A 19 10.22 18.27 7.80
C ALA A 19 9.64 18.51 9.20
N HIS A 20 8.37 18.17 9.45
CA HIS A 20 7.74 18.30 10.77
C HIS A 20 8.28 17.33 11.82
N LEU A 21 8.69 16.13 11.41
CA LEU A 21 9.32 15.16 12.32
C LEU A 21 10.77 15.52 12.67
N LEU A 22 11.42 16.28 11.80
CA LEU A 22 12.78 16.78 12.01
C LEU A 22 12.81 18.15 12.72
N GLU A 23 11.69 18.87 12.81
CA GLU A 23 11.61 20.17 13.50
C GLU A 23 12.13 20.13 14.94
N PRO A 24 11.75 19.14 15.78
CA PRO A 24 12.29 19.03 17.14
C PRO A 24 13.81 18.81 17.17
N LEU A 25 14.38 18.16 16.14
CA LEU A 25 15.83 17.97 16.00
C LEU A 25 16.53 19.26 15.56
N PHE A 26 15.85 20.11 14.78
CA PHE A 26 16.33 21.42 14.39
C PHE A 26 16.30 22.40 15.58
N GLU A 27 15.23 22.41 16.38
CA GLU A 27 15.13 23.21 17.61
C GLU A 27 16.22 22.86 18.63
N LEU A 28 16.54 21.57 18.78
CA LEU A 28 17.65 21.09 19.62
C LEU A 28 19.04 21.50 19.10
N SER A 29 19.16 21.83 17.82
CA SER A 29 20.39 22.35 17.22
C SER A 29 20.53 23.87 17.36
N THR A 30 19.42 24.58 17.56
CA THR A 30 19.36 26.06 17.57
C THR A 30 19.29 26.70 18.96
N GLU A 31 19.03 25.95 20.04
CA GLU A 31 19.12 26.54 21.39
C GLU A 31 20.58 26.83 21.79
N GLN A 32 20.94 28.11 21.73
CA GLN A 32 22.13 28.71 22.37
C GLN A 32 22.06 28.67 23.91
N ASN A 33 21.69 27.53 24.51
CA ASN A 33 21.72 27.36 25.96
C ASN A 33 22.87 26.41 26.32
N ASN A 34 23.95 26.98 26.84
CA ASN A 34 25.26 26.35 27.11
C ASN A 34 25.26 25.19 28.14
N ASN A 35 24.11 24.57 28.43
CA ASN A 35 24.00 23.40 29.33
C ASN A 35 23.10 22.30 28.76
N LEU A 36 23.19 22.01 27.46
CA LEU A 36 22.82 20.69 26.94
C LEU A 36 23.80 19.66 27.50
N THR A 37 23.46 19.09 28.66
CA THR A 37 24.19 17.97 29.24
C THR A 37 24.36 16.87 28.21
N THR A 38 25.53 16.24 28.20
CA THR A 38 25.88 15.15 27.27
C THR A 38 24.78 14.07 27.20
N ALA A 39 24.11 13.82 28.33
CA ALA A 39 22.98 12.90 28.42
C ALA A 39 21.77 13.32 27.54
N LYS A 40 21.40 14.60 27.50
CA LYS A 40 20.27 15.08 26.68
C LYS A 40 20.59 15.00 25.18
N ARG A 41 21.83 15.35 24.79
CA ARG A 41 22.28 15.22 23.39
C ARG A 41 22.34 13.76 22.95
N GLN A 42 22.81 12.86 23.82
CA GLN A 42 22.84 11.43 23.52
C GLN A 42 21.44 10.87 23.38
N LEU A 43 20.51 11.25 24.27
CA LEU A 43 19.12 10.85 24.18
C LEU A 43 18.47 11.34 22.88
N ALA A 44 18.66 12.60 22.51
CA ALA A 44 18.14 13.16 21.26
C ALA A 44 18.64 12.42 20.02
N ARG A 45 19.94 12.09 19.97
CA ARG A 45 20.51 11.29 18.87
C ARG A 45 19.91 9.90 18.81
N ASN A 46 19.83 9.20 19.94
CA ASN A 46 19.25 7.86 19.98
C ASN A 46 17.78 7.86 19.53
N VAL A 47 17.01 8.88 19.92
CA VAL A 47 15.61 9.04 19.48
C VAL A 47 15.54 9.32 17.97
N ALA A 48 16.38 10.20 17.44
CA ALA A 48 16.45 10.48 16.00
C ALA A 48 16.79 9.24 15.16
N GLU A 49 17.76 8.45 15.63
CA GLU A 49 18.17 7.19 15.01
C GLU A 49 17.01 6.18 15.02
N GLN A 50 16.32 6.02 16.16
CA GLN A 50 15.16 5.12 16.25
C GLN A 50 14.01 5.54 15.33
N ILE A 51 13.70 6.84 15.26
CA ILE A 51 12.68 7.36 14.35
C ILE A 51 13.07 7.08 12.89
N SER A 52 14.32 7.34 12.52
CA SER A 52 14.81 7.13 11.14
C SER A 52 14.74 5.65 10.73
N LEU A 53 15.08 4.74 11.64
CA LEU A 53 14.96 3.30 11.43
C LEU A 53 13.50 2.87 11.30
N ALA A 54 12.62 3.35 12.17
CA ALA A 54 11.18 3.07 12.10
C ALA A 54 10.59 3.52 10.76
N PHE A 55 10.95 4.72 10.29
CA PHE A 55 10.55 5.21 8.97
C PHE A 55 11.03 4.34 7.82
N SER A 56 12.30 3.92 7.86
CA SER A 56 12.86 3.05 6.82
C SER A 56 12.14 1.70 6.77
N ASN A 57 11.81 1.14 7.93
CA ASN A 57 11.03 -0.10 8.04
C ASN A 57 9.61 0.05 7.48
N LEU A 58 8.92 1.14 7.82
CA LEU A 58 7.58 1.41 7.29
C LEU A 58 7.59 1.53 5.77
N ARG A 59 8.55 2.27 5.21
CA ARG A 59 8.69 2.41 3.76
C ARG A 59 8.98 1.08 3.08
N LEU A 60 9.88 0.26 3.63
CA LEU A 60 10.16 -1.07 3.09
C LEU A 60 8.93 -1.97 3.15
N GLN A 61 8.17 -1.90 4.24
CA GLN A 61 6.93 -2.65 4.40
C GLN A 61 5.88 -2.20 3.37
N GLU A 62 5.74 -0.91 3.12
CA GLU A 62 4.89 -0.37 2.06
C GLU A 62 5.37 -0.83 0.68
N GLU A 63 6.67 -0.77 0.38
CA GLU A 63 7.23 -1.26 -0.88
C GLU A 63 6.99 -2.76 -1.08
N LEU A 64 7.11 -3.56 -0.03
CA LEU A 64 6.80 -4.99 -0.07
C LEU A 64 5.30 -5.25 -0.28
N GLN A 65 4.43 -4.48 0.39
CA GLN A 65 2.98 -4.54 0.16
C GLN A 65 2.62 -4.12 -1.27
N HIS A 66 3.31 -3.12 -1.82
CA HIS A 66 3.17 -2.68 -3.21
C HIS A 66 3.65 -3.73 -4.22
N GLN A 67 4.66 -4.53 -3.87
CA GLN A 67 5.20 -5.59 -4.74
C GLN A 67 4.31 -6.83 -4.79
N SER A 68 3.42 -7.04 -3.80
CA SER A 68 2.43 -8.11 -3.89
C SER A 68 1.31 -7.69 -4.85
N ILE A 69 1.36 -8.22 -6.08
CA ILE A 69 0.33 -7.99 -7.10
C ILE A 69 -0.81 -9.02 -7.01
N ARG A 70 -0.66 -10.06 -6.19
CA ARG A 70 -1.64 -11.14 -6.03
C ARG A 70 -2.22 -11.14 -4.62
N ASP A 71 -3.47 -11.59 -4.53
CA ASP A 71 -4.11 -11.93 -3.27
C ASP A 71 -3.62 -13.31 -2.81
N ASP A 72 -3.11 -13.39 -1.58
CA ASP A 72 -2.46 -14.61 -1.07
C ASP A 72 -3.43 -15.78 -0.87
N LEU A 73 -4.71 -15.48 -0.61
CA LEU A 73 -5.73 -16.50 -0.39
C LEU A 73 -6.17 -17.13 -1.72
N THR A 74 -6.53 -16.30 -2.70
CA THR A 74 -7.15 -16.77 -3.95
C THR A 74 -6.16 -16.92 -5.11
N GLY A 75 -4.96 -16.34 -4.99
CA GLY A 75 -3.97 -16.26 -6.06
C GLY A 75 -4.36 -15.30 -7.20
N LEU A 76 -5.53 -14.66 -7.14
CA LEU A 76 -5.96 -13.69 -8.14
C LEU A 76 -5.14 -12.40 -8.06
N TYR A 77 -5.19 -11.59 -9.11
CA TYR A 77 -4.68 -10.23 -8.99
C TYR A 77 -5.50 -9.45 -7.97
N ASN A 78 -4.82 -8.72 -7.09
CA ASN A 78 -5.50 -7.95 -6.07
C ASN A 78 -6.14 -6.68 -6.64
N ARG A 79 -6.95 -6.02 -5.83
CA ARG A 79 -7.66 -4.78 -6.20
C ARG A 79 -6.73 -3.70 -6.74
N ARG A 80 -5.55 -3.55 -6.12
CA ARG A 80 -4.56 -2.55 -6.54
C ARG A 80 -4.10 -2.80 -7.97
N TYR A 81 -3.76 -4.04 -8.30
CA TYR A 81 -3.39 -4.39 -9.67
C TYR A 81 -4.55 -4.12 -10.65
N LEU A 82 -5.80 -4.42 -10.27
CA LEU A 82 -6.97 -4.11 -11.10
C LEU A 82 -7.08 -2.61 -11.39
N GLU A 83 -6.89 -1.74 -10.41
CA GLU A 83 -6.93 -0.28 -10.58
C GLU A 83 -5.86 0.18 -11.58
N GLU A 84 -4.59 -0.23 -11.38
CA GLU A 84 -3.48 0.09 -12.28
C GLU A 84 -3.65 -0.54 -13.70
N ALA A 85 -4.26 -1.72 -13.81
CA ALA A 85 -4.52 -2.37 -15.09
C ALA A 85 -5.68 -1.70 -15.85
N LEU A 86 -6.73 -1.30 -15.13
CA LEU A 86 -7.91 -0.67 -15.72
C LEU A 86 -7.56 0.67 -16.36
N GLU A 87 -6.77 1.50 -15.70
CA GLU A 87 -6.29 2.78 -16.26
C GLU A 87 -5.55 2.56 -17.58
N ARG A 88 -4.61 1.61 -17.62
CA ARG A 88 -3.86 1.26 -18.82
C ARG A 88 -4.75 0.73 -19.95
N GLU A 89 -5.70 -0.14 -19.64
CA GLU A 89 -6.61 -0.71 -20.63
C GLU A 89 -7.63 0.32 -21.15
N MET A 90 -8.05 1.28 -20.32
CA MET A 90 -8.88 2.42 -20.77
C MET A 90 -8.15 3.29 -21.79
N GLU A 91 -6.89 3.66 -21.52
CA GLU A 91 -6.08 4.41 -22.48
C GLU A 91 -5.84 3.64 -23.78
N ARG A 92 -5.64 2.32 -23.68
CA ARG A 92 -5.44 1.45 -24.83
C ARG A 92 -6.72 1.33 -25.66
N ALA A 93 -7.88 1.17 -25.02
CA ALA A 93 -9.19 1.12 -25.67
C ALA A 93 -9.45 2.43 -26.43
N GLN A 94 -9.16 3.58 -25.82
CA GLN A 94 -9.27 4.89 -26.47
C GLN A 94 -8.34 5.01 -27.69
N ARG A 95 -7.07 4.61 -27.57
CA ARG A 95 -6.10 4.66 -28.69
C ARG A 95 -6.45 3.71 -29.83
N THR A 96 -6.99 2.54 -29.50
CA THR A 96 -7.29 1.49 -30.50
C THR A 96 -8.73 1.53 -31.02
N GLN A 97 -9.55 2.46 -30.50
CA GLN A 97 -10.99 2.56 -30.79
C GLN A 97 -11.73 1.24 -30.57
N LYS A 98 -11.32 0.48 -29.55
CA LYS A 98 -11.97 -0.76 -29.13
C LYS A 98 -12.79 -0.54 -27.88
N SER A 99 -13.85 -1.32 -27.71
CA SER A 99 -14.65 -1.34 -26.49
C SER A 99 -13.92 -2.11 -25.38
N LEU A 100 -14.04 -1.61 -24.15
CA LEU A 100 -13.61 -2.28 -22.93
C LEU A 100 -14.84 -2.73 -22.14
N GLY A 101 -14.84 -3.96 -21.64
CA GLY A 101 -15.87 -4.50 -20.76
C GLY A 101 -15.31 -4.86 -19.40
N LEU A 102 -16.10 -4.66 -18.34
CA LEU A 102 -15.76 -5.02 -16.97
C LEU A 102 -16.87 -5.91 -16.40
N ILE A 103 -16.48 -7.00 -15.74
CA ILE A 103 -17.40 -7.90 -15.04
C ILE A 103 -17.05 -7.87 -13.56
N MET A 104 -18.05 -7.62 -12.72
CA MET A 104 -17.96 -7.75 -11.27
C MET A 104 -18.72 -9.00 -10.85
N LEU A 105 -18.10 -9.80 -9.98
CA LEU A 105 -18.63 -11.06 -9.48
C LEU A 105 -18.66 -11.01 -7.96
N ASP A 106 -19.68 -11.61 -7.35
CA ASP A 106 -19.80 -11.79 -5.91
C ASP A 106 -20.17 -13.25 -5.61
N VAL A 107 -19.75 -13.76 -4.45
CA VAL A 107 -20.10 -15.12 -4.01
C VAL A 107 -21.40 -15.06 -3.23
N ASP A 108 -22.48 -15.53 -3.85
CA ASP A 108 -23.81 -15.50 -3.25
C ASP A 108 -23.85 -16.21 -1.89
N HIS A 109 -24.53 -15.59 -0.92
CA HIS A 109 -24.74 -16.12 0.42
C HIS A 109 -23.45 -16.46 1.22
N PHE A 110 -22.29 -15.91 0.84
CA PHE A 110 -21.01 -16.26 1.45
C PHE A 110 -20.96 -16.08 2.98
N LYS A 111 -21.58 -15.01 3.50
CA LYS A 111 -21.68 -14.80 4.95
C LYS A 111 -22.45 -15.92 5.66
N GLN A 112 -23.60 -16.33 5.12
CA GLN A 112 -24.41 -17.40 5.70
C GLN A 112 -23.67 -18.74 5.67
N PHE A 113 -22.91 -18.99 4.60
CA PHE A 113 -22.02 -20.15 4.51
C PHE A 113 -20.97 -20.13 5.62
N ASN A 114 -20.27 -19.00 5.80
CA ASN A 114 -19.27 -18.83 6.87
C ASN A 114 -19.88 -18.99 8.26
N ASP A 115 -21.08 -18.46 8.49
CA ASP A 115 -21.78 -18.59 9.78
C ASP A 115 -22.16 -20.06 10.07
N THR A 116 -22.34 -20.88 9.03
CA THR A 116 -22.73 -22.30 9.15
C THR A 116 -21.52 -23.23 9.26
N TRP A 117 -20.45 -22.98 8.49
CA TRP A 117 -19.33 -23.90 8.30
C TRP A 117 -17.99 -23.36 8.81
N GLY A 118 -17.96 -22.12 9.28
CA GLY A 118 -16.76 -21.44 9.76
C GLY A 118 -15.93 -20.81 8.64
N HIS A 119 -15.07 -19.87 9.03
CA HIS A 119 -14.23 -19.11 8.08
C HIS A 119 -13.24 -19.98 7.30
N ALA A 120 -12.68 -21.02 7.89
CA ALA A 120 -11.75 -21.91 7.19
C ALA A 120 -12.40 -22.60 5.98
N ALA A 121 -13.66 -23.03 6.09
CA ALA A 121 -14.42 -23.57 4.96
C ALA A 121 -14.72 -22.48 3.92
N GLY A 122 -14.97 -21.24 4.37
CA GLY A 122 -15.11 -20.09 3.48
C GLY A 122 -13.85 -19.81 2.66
N ASP A 123 -12.67 -19.90 3.30
CA ASP A 123 -11.38 -19.72 2.65
C ASP A 123 -11.15 -20.77 1.55
N GLU A 124 -11.53 -22.04 1.79
CA GLU A 124 -11.49 -23.10 0.77
C GLU A 124 -12.40 -22.79 -0.42
N VAL A 125 -13.59 -22.24 -0.18
CA VAL A 125 -14.50 -21.80 -1.26
C VAL A 125 -13.87 -20.67 -2.08
N LEU A 126 -13.29 -19.66 -1.43
CA LEU A 126 -12.63 -18.54 -2.11
C LEU A 126 -11.42 -19.01 -2.94
N GLN A 127 -10.62 -19.94 -2.40
CA GLN A 127 -9.52 -20.59 -3.13
C GLN A 127 -10.02 -21.30 -4.39
N ALA A 128 -11.09 -22.09 -4.27
CA ALA A 128 -11.66 -22.82 -5.40
C ALA A 128 -12.21 -21.87 -6.49
N VAL A 129 -12.89 -20.79 -6.08
CA VAL A 129 -13.38 -19.75 -7.00
C VAL A 129 -12.21 -19.06 -7.71
N GLY A 130 -11.16 -18.68 -6.97
CA GLY A 130 -9.94 -18.10 -7.55
C GLY A 130 -9.31 -19.00 -8.60
N GLN A 131 -9.13 -20.28 -8.27
CA GLN A 131 -8.59 -21.28 -9.19
C GLN A 131 -9.45 -21.45 -10.45
N PHE A 132 -10.78 -21.49 -10.29
CA PHE A 132 -11.71 -21.59 -11.41
C PHE A 132 -11.59 -20.39 -12.37
N LEU A 133 -11.52 -19.16 -11.83
CA LEU A 133 -11.39 -17.95 -12.64
C LEU A 133 -10.06 -17.89 -13.40
N ILE A 134 -8.96 -18.33 -12.78
CA ILE A 134 -7.65 -18.40 -13.43
C ILE A 134 -7.68 -19.34 -14.64
N GLN A 135 -8.34 -20.50 -14.50
CA GLN A 135 -8.44 -21.49 -15.57
C GLN A 135 -9.41 -21.05 -16.68
N GLY A 136 -10.52 -20.40 -16.32
CA GLY A 136 -11.60 -20.08 -17.26
C GLY A 136 -11.43 -18.78 -18.03
N VAL A 137 -10.70 -17.79 -17.49
CA VAL A 137 -10.57 -16.45 -18.08
C VAL A 137 -9.25 -16.28 -18.88
N ILE A 138 -8.27 -17.17 -18.69
CA ILE A 138 -6.94 -17.10 -19.32
C ILE A 138 -6.69 -18.31 -20.24
N SER A 139 -7.61 -18.57 -21.19
CA SER A 139 -7.34 -19.43 -22.36
C SER A 139 -7.43 -18.64 -23.66
#